data_AF-A0A837IH38-F1
#
_entry.id   AF-A0A837IH38-F1
#
_cell.length_a   1.000
_cell.length_b   1.000
_cell.length_c   1.000
_cell.angle_alpha   90.00
_cell.angle_beta   90.00
_cell.angle_gamma   90.00
#
_symmetry.space_group_name_H-M   'P 1'
#
loop_
_entity.id
_entity.type
_entity.pdbx_description
1 polymer ?
#
loop_
_entity_poly.entity_id
_entity_poly.type
_entity_poly.pdbx_seq_one_letter_code
_entity_poly.pdbx_strand_id
1 'polypeptide(L)'
;MNFQFPTFNFQKRGQAALIAVILMLFIILSAVFGASSVALKEAKVATENTRSRYSFFAAEAGIDDATYRLKRGKNLTSSFVILLNGATANVAVTTSGSTKKIKSAGDYLGINRALSASFSNLTGVEFHYGAQVGEGGIVMDQNSRVEGGGGVPGNVYSNGSATGQSGSTVTGDFIVSTRPRDLLFAIKTKLQDKPIRRLILHKVLLHRRASLWLRWVCI
;
A
#
# COMPACT_ATOMS: atom_id res chain seq x y z
N MET A 1 -95.01 -17.53 -38.78
CA MET A 1 -94.28 -16.27 -39.04
C MET A 1 -92.85 -16.45 -38.53
N ASN A 2 -91.86 -16.49 -39.42
CA ASN A 2 -90.44 -16.64 -39.06
C ASN A 2 -89.85 -15.26 -38.75
N PHE A 3 -89.34 -15.07 -37.53
CA PHE A 3 -88.58 -13.89 -37.15
C PHE A 3 -87.11 -14.10 -37.49
N GLN A 4 -86.60 -13.33 -38.45
CA GLN A 4 -85.17 -13.29 -38.79
C GLN A 4 -84.55 -12.07 -38.11
N PHE A 5 -83.62 -12.30 -37.18
CA PHE A 5 -82.87 -11.22 -36.54
C PHE A 5 -81.71 -10.77 -37.43
N PRO A 6 -81.50 -9.46 -37.63
CA PRO A 6 -80.37 -8.96 -38.39
C PRO A 6 -79.06 -9.17 -37.63
N THR A 7 -78.07 -9.78 -38.28
CA THR A 7 -76.71 -9.89 -37.76
C THR A 7 -75.92 -8.62 -38.06
N PHE A 8 -75.62 -7.83 -37.03
CA PHE A 8 -74.76 -6.65 -37.17
C PHE A 8 -73.32 -7.06 -37.47
N ASN A 9 -72.86 -6.83 -38.70
CA ASN A 9 -71.48 -7.06 -39.12
C ASN A 9 -70.62 -5.84 -38.74
N PHE A 10 -69.94 -5.90 -37.59
CA PHE A 10 -69.01 -4.85 -37.16
C PHE A 10 -67.76 -4.84 -38.07
N GLN A 11 -67.59 -3.81 -38.90
CA GLN A 11 -66.34 -3.62 -39.65
C GLN A 11 -65.15 -3.47 -38.69
N LYS A 12 -64.29 -4.49 -38.68
CA LYS A 12 -63.10 -4.67 -37.83
C LYS A 12 -61.97 -3.63 -38.03
N ARG A 13 -62.14 -2.61 -38.90
CA ARG A 13 -61.07 -1.71 -39.34
C ARG A 13 -60.68 -0.62 -38.30
N GLY A 14 -61.63 -0.15 -37.47
CA GLY A 14 -61.35 0.85 -36.43
C GLY A 14 -60.77 0.27 -35.13
N GLN A 15 -61.17 -0.95 -34.75
CA GLN A 15 -60.67 -1.62 -33.54
C GLN A 15 -59.18 -1.97 -33.62
N ALA A 16 -58.69 -2.35 -34.82
CA ALA A 16 -57.27 -2.65 -35.03
C ALA A 16 -56.37 -1.44 -34.80
N ALA A 17 -56.80 -0.24 -35.23
CA ALA A 17 -56.06 1.00 -35.03
C ALA A 17 -55.95 1.38 -33.54
N LEU A 18 -57.02 1.19 -32.76
CA LEU A 18 -57.03 1.47 -31.33
C LEU A 18 -56.10 0.54 -30.54
N ILE A 19 -56.07 -0.76 -30.88
CA ILE A 19 -55.15 -1.72 -30.27
C ILE A 19 -53.69 -1.35 -30.60
N ALA A 20 -53.40 -0.94 -31.84
CA ALA A 20 -52.06 -0.51 -32.24
C ALA A 20 -51.56 0.72 -31.46
N VAL A 21 -52.42 1.72 -31.25
CA VAL A 21 -52.08 2.92 -30.46
C VAL A 21 -51.82 2.57 -29.00
N ILE A 22 -52.64 1.71 -28.40
CA ILE A 22 -52.44 1.26 -27.01
C ILE A 22 -51.12 0.48 -26.88
N LEU A 23 -50.82 -0.42 -27.82
CA LEU A 23 -49.54 -1.14 -27.82
C LEU A 23 -48.34 -0.20 -27.97
N MET A 24 -48.43 0.79 -28.86
CA MET A 24 -47.40 1.81 -29.03
C MET A 24 -47.19 2.63 -27.75
N LEU A 25 -48.29 3.00 -27.06
CA LEU A 25 -48.22 3.68 -25.77
C LEU A 25 -47.48 2.84 -24.71
N PHE A 26 -47.77 1.55 -24.62
CA PHE A 26 -47.08 0.65 -23.68
C PHE A 26 -45.59 0.52 -23.97
N ILE A 27 -45.18 0.46 -25.25
CA ILE A 27 -43.77 0.41 -25.64
C ILE A 27 -43.05 1.68 -25.19
N ILE A 28 -43.64 2.85 -25.43
CA ILE A 28 -43.05 4.14 -25.05
C ILE A 28 -42.96 4.25 -23.52
N LEU A 29 -44.01 3.89 -22.80
CA LEU A 29 -44.00 3.90 -21.33
C LEU A 29 -42.93 2.98 -20.76
N SER A 30 -42.80 1.76 -21.29
CA SER A 30 -41.78 0.81 -20.86
C SER A 30 -40.36 1.37 -21.05
N ALA A 31 -40.10 2.04 -22.18
CA ALA A 31 -38.82 2.68 -22.44
C ALA A 31 -38.52 3.82 -21.43
N VAL A 32 -39.52 4.66 -21.11
CA VAL A 32 -39.37 5.75 -20.13
C VAL A 32 -39.08 5.22 -18.73
N PHE A 33 -39.77 4.17 -18.29
CA PHE A 33 -39.48 3.53 -17.01
C PHE A 33 -38.09 2.90 -16.98
N GLY A 34 -37.67 2.28 -18.09
CA GLY A 34 -36.33 1.75 -18.28
C GLY A 34 -35.27 2.83 -18.06
N ALA A 35 -35.37 3.95 -18.78
CA ALA A 35 -34.44 5.08 -18.67
C ALA A 35 -34.42 5.71 -17.27
N SER A 36 -35.60 5.92 -16.66
CA SER A 36 -35.72 6.50 -15.32
C SER A 36 -35.03 5.64 -14.25
N SER A 37 -35.13 4.31 -14.38
CA SER A 37 -34.48 3.39 -13.44
C SER A 37 -32.95 3.45 -13.49
N VAL A 38 -32.38 3.71 -14.68
CA VAL A 38 -30.93 3.89 -14.86
C VAL A 38 -30.49 5.21 -14.25
N ALA A 39 -31.21 6.31 -14.54
CA ALA A 39 -30.90 7.63 -13.98
C ALA A 39 -30.89 7.65 -12.44
N LEU A 40 -31.86 6.98 -11.80
CA LEU A 40 -31.91 6.88 -10.33
C LEU A 40 -30.73 6.07 -9.76
N LYS A 41 -30.31 5.00 -10.45
CA LYS A 41 -29.14 4.22 -10.05
C LYS A 41 -27.87 5.04 -10.17
N GLU A 42 -27.70 5.77 -11.26
CA GLU A 42 -26.54 6.65 -11.48
C GLU A 42 -26.47 7.76 -10.43
N ALA A 43 -27.60 8.40 -10.10
CA ALA A 43 -27.66 9.39 -9.03
C ALA A 43 -27.21 8.82 -7.68
N LYS A 44 -27.67 7.60 -7.34
CA LYS A 44 -27.24 6.91 -6.11
C LYS A 44 -25.74 6.60 -6.15
N VAL A 45 -25.23 6.04 -7.24
CA VAL A 45 -23.79 5.74 -7.39
C VAL A 45 -22.94 7.01 -7.28
N ALA A 46 -23.37 8.12 -7.87
CA ALA A 46 -22.68 9.41 -7.75
C ALA A 46 -22.61 9.88 -6.29
N THR A 47 -23.71 9.78 -5.54
CA THR A 47 -23.71 10.14 -4.10
C THR A 47 -22.80 9.23 -3.27
N GLU A 48 -22.82 7.91 -3.51
CA GLU A 48 -21.95 6.97 -2.82
C GLU A 48 -20.47 7.18 -3.17
N ASN A 49 -20.18 7.53 -4.43
CA ASN A 49 -18.82 7.87 -4.84
C ASN A 49 -18.30 9.11 -4.10
N THR A 50 -19.13 10.14 -3.94
CA THR A 50 -18.77 11.34 -3.18
C THR A 50 -18.55 11.03 -1.70
N ARG A 51 -19.47 10.29 -1.06
CA ARG A 51 -19.30 9.81 0.33
C ARG A 51 -17.99 9.04 0.49
N SER A 52 -17.71 8.20 -0.48
CA SER A 52 -16.51 7.38 -0.45
C SER A 52 -15.21 8.17 -0.60
N ARG A 53 -15.23 9.32 -1.29
CA ARG A 53 -14.09 10.23 -1.34
C ARG A 53 -13.83 10.87 0.02
N TYR A 54 -14.88 11.25 0.75
CA TYR A 54 -14.71 11.76 2.12
C TYR A 54 -14.06 10.74 3.05
N SER A 55 -14.52 9.49 3.02
CA SER A 55 -13.88 8.41 3.80
C SER A 55 -12.43 8.18 3.39
N PHE A 56 -12.12 8.27 2.09
CA PHE A 56 -10.75 8.13 1.60
C PHE A 56 -9.84 9.25 2.12
N PHE A 57 -10.26 10.51 2.02
CA PHE A 57 -9.47 11.65 2.50
C PHE A 57 -9.28 11.62 4.02
N ALA A 58 -10.29 11.19 4.78
CA ALA A 58 -10.13 10.97 6.21
C ALA A 58 -9.08 9.89 6.49
N ALA A 59 -9.13 8.76 5.78
CA ALA A 59 -8.14 7.69 5.92
C ALA A 59 -6.72 8.18 5.58
N GLU A 60 -6.58 8.96 4.51
CA GLU A 60 -5.30 9.55 4.06
C GLU A 60 -4.74 10.51 5.11
N ALA A 61 -5.55 11.43 5.63
CA ALA A 61 -5.16 12.33 6.72
C ALA A 61 -4.63 11.57 7.94
N GLY A 62 -5.21 10.41 8.26
CA GLY A 62 -4.73 9.55 9.33
C GLY A 62 -3.38 8.90 9.09
N ILE A 63 -3.07 8.55 7.84
CA ILE A 63 -1.73 8.10 7.47
C ILE A 63 -0.75 9.27 7.54
N ASP A 64 -1.10 10.43 6.97
CA ASP A 64 -0.20 11.57 6.91
C ASP A 64 0.18 12.11 8.30
N ASP A 65 -0.77 12.20 9.23
CA ASP A 65 -0.47 12.59 10.61
C ASP A 65 0.45 11.56 11.29
N ALA A 66 0.15 10.26 11.16
CA ALA A 66 1.00 9.21 11.72
C ALA A 66 2.41 9.23 11.12
N THR A 67 2.53 9.41 9.80
CA THR A 67 3.80 9.50 9.08
C THR A 67 4.56 10.77 9.45
N TYR A 68 3.88 11.90 9.60
CA TYR A 68 4.49 13.15 10.04
C TYR A 68 5.07 13.03 11.44
N ARG A 69 4.30 12.47 12.39
CA ARG A 69 4.79 12.19 13.75
C ARG A 69 5.98 11.25 13.74
N LEU A 70 5.93 10.20 12.92
CA LEU A 70 7.02 9.25 12.77
C LEU A 70 8.30 9.91 12.24
N LYS A 71 8.19 10.75 11.19
CA LYS A 71 9.34 11.45 10.60
C LYS A 71 9.93 12.52 11.52
N ARG A 72 9.11 13.17 12.34
CA ARG A 72 9.55 14.24 13.26
C ARG A 72 9.92 13.73 14.66
N GLY A 73 9.92 12.42 14.88
CA GLY A 73 10.21 11.84 16.20
C GLY A 73 9.20 12.24 17.29
N LYS A 74 7.98 12.61 16.90
CA LYS A 74 6.90 12.94 17.85
C LYS A 74 6.29 11.67 18.42
N ASN A 75 5.63 11.78 19.58
CA ASN A 75 4.91 10.66 20.17
C ASN A 75 3.81 10.14 19.22
N LEU A 76 3.86 8.85 18.91
CA LEU A 76 2.92 8.14 18.06
C LEU A 76 2.34 6.96 18.85
N THR A 77 1.07 7.06 19.21
CA THR A 77 0.34 5.99 19.91
C THR A 77 0.04 4.82 18.97
N SER A 78 -0.22 3.64 19.55
CA SER A 78 -0.60 2.43 18.80
C SER A 78 -1.94 2.54 18.08
N SER A 79 -2.83 3.44 18.53
CA SER A 79 -4.05 3.79 17.84
C SER A 79 -4.49 5.20 18.22
N PHE A 80 -5.20 5.86 17.31
CA PHE A 80 -5.85 7.16 17.53
C PHE A 80 -6.93 7.40 16.48
N VAL A 81 -7.79 8.39 16.71
CA VAL A 81 -8.88 8.75 15.81
C VAL A 81 -8.71 10.20 15.35
N ILE A 82 -8.96 10.45 14.07
CA ILE A 82 -9.06 11.80 13.49
C ILE A 82 -10.49 12.03 13.03
N LEU A 83 -10.99 13.24 13.27
CA LEU A 83 -12.25 13.73 12.71
C LEU A 83 -11.92 14.77 11.65
N LEU A 84 -12.44 14.59 10.43
CA LEU A 84 -12.27 15.52 9.33
C LEU A 84 -13.62 15.73 8.64
N ASN A 85 -14.19 16.93 8.82
CA ASN A 85 -15.44 17.35 8.17
C ASN A 85 -16.60 16.32 8.29
N GLY A 86 -16.79 15.77 9.49
CA GLY A 86 -17.82 14.75 9.77
C GLY A 86 -17.45 13.32 9.39
N ALA A 87 -16.33 13.10 8.70
CA ALA A 87 -15.74 11.78 8.51
C ALA A 87 -14.78 11.43 9.65
N THR A 88 -14.73 10.17 10.04
CA THR A 88 -13.81 9.68 11.09
C THR A 88 -12.74 8.80 10.46
N ALA A 89 -11.52 8.84 10.97
CA ALA A 89 -10.44 7.95 10.57
C ALA A 89 -9.86 7.26 11.80
N ASN A 90 -10.01 5.93 11.87
CA ASN A 90 -9.42 5.11 12.91
C ASN A 90 -8.05 4.61 12.44
N VAL A 91 -7.00 5.10 13.10
CA VAL A 91 -5.61 4.77 12.78
C VAL A 91 -5.11 3.72 13.77
N ALA A 92 -4.45 2.69 13.26
CA ALA A 92 -3.76 1.67 14.01
C ALA A 92 -2.32 1.55 13.52
N VAL A 93 -1.38 1.57 14.47
CA VAL A 93 0.06 1.50 14.22
C VAL A 93 0.58 0.20 14.83
N THR A 94 1.09 -0.68 13.97
CA THR A 94 1.73 -1.94 14.38
C THR A 94 3.21 -1.86 14.07
N THR A 95 4.05 -2.33 15.00
CA THR A 95 5.51 -2.40 14.80
C THR A 95 5.92 -3.86 14.67
N SER A 96 6.70 -4.18 13.64
CA SER A 96 7.28 -5.50 13.40
C SER A 96 8.76 -5.32 13.05
N GLY A 97 9.65 -5.64 13.99
CA GLY A 97 11.09 -5.39 13.85
C GLY A 97 11.38 -3.91 13.62
N SER A 98 12.15 -3.59 12.57
CA SER A 98 12.47 -2.22 12.14
C SER A 98 11.40 -1.56 11.27
N THR A 99 10.29 -2.26 11.01
CA THR A 99 9.18 -1.76 10.17
C THR A 99 7.99 -1.36 11.03
N LYS A 100 7.47 -0.16 10.79
CA LYS A 100 6.19 0.31 11.33
C LYS A 100 5.14 0.31 10.24
N LYS A 101 4.04 -0.38 10.46
CA LYS A 101 2.88 -0.41 9.58
C LYS A 101 1.78 0.44 10.19
N ILE A 102 1.32 1.42 9.42
CA ILE A 102 0.21 2.28 9.75
C ILE A 102 -0.98 1.82 8.90
N LYS A 103 -2.13 1.59 9.52
CA LYS A 103 -3.40 1.32 8.86
C LYS A 103 -4.38 2.38 9.31
N SER A 104 -5.03 3.05 8.35
CA SER A 104 -6.04 4.07 8.63
C SER A 104 -7.33 3.66 7.94
N ALA A 105 -8.42 3.57 8.69
CA ALA A 105 -9.75 3.24 8.19
C ALA A 105 -10.67 4.46 8.36
N GLY A 106 -10.97 5.12 7.25
CA GLY A 106 -11.91 6.22 7.18
C GLY A 106 -13.35 5.74 7.04
N ASP A 107 -14.27 6.41 7.71
CA ASP A 107 -15.72 6.21 7.66
C ASP A 107 -16.44 7.55 7.45
N TYR A 108 -17.35 7.58 6.51
CA TYR A 108 -18.30 8.67 6.34
C TYR A 108 -19.69 8.09 6.05
N LEU A 109 -20.59 8.23 7.01
CA LEU A 109 -21.97 7.73 6.93
C LEU A 109 -22.05 6.23 6.58
N GLY A 110 -21.15 5.41 7.11
CA GLY A 110 -21.11 3.96 6.89
C GLY A 110 -20.45 3.52 5.59
N ILE A 111 -19.83 4.45 4.84
CA ILE A 111 -18.94 4.12 3.72
C ILE A 111 -17.51 4.08 4.23
N ASN A 112 -16.87 2.91 4.16
CA ASN A 112 -15.53 2.71 4.69
C ASN A 112 -14.48 2.65 3.58
N ARG A 113 -13.34 3.33 3.79
CA ARG A 113 -12.13 3.18 2.98
C ARG A 113 -10.93 3.00 3.89
N ALA A 114 -10.07 2.03 3.59
CA ALA A 114 -8.90 1.74 4.40
C ALA A 114 -7.63 1.82 3.57
N LEU A 115 -6.62 2.47 4.13
CA LEU A 115 -5.29 2.62 3.56
C LEU A 115 -4.26 2.03 4.51
N SER A 116 -3.12 1.60 3.98
CA SER A 116 -2.01 1.16 4.81
C SER A 116 -0.67 1.55 4.19
N ALA A 117 0.24 2.00 5.04
CA ALA A 117 1.60 2.36 4.68
C ALA A 117 2.57 1.64 5.63
N SER A 118 3.71 1.19 5.08
CA SER A 118 4.76 0.53 5.85
C SER A 118 6.05 1.34 5.74
N PHE A 119 6.66 1.65 6.87
CA PHE A 119 7.87 2.44 6.98
C PHE A 119 8.95 1.59 7.61
N SER A 120 10.03 1.33 6.88
CA SER A 120 11.26 0.76 7.42
C SER A 120 12.23 1.89 7.73
N ASN A 121 12.71 1.96 8.97
CA ASN A 121 13.83 2.84 9.27
C ASN A 121 15.12 2.09 8.94
N LEU A 122 15.67 2.33 7.75
CA LEU A 122 17.03 1.93 7.44
C LEU A 122 17.91 3.08 7.91
N THR A 123 18.65 2.87 8.99
CA THR A 123 19.76 3.75 9.36
C THR A 123 20.63 3.93 8.11
N GLY A 124 20.75 5.17 7.62
CA GLY A 124 21.73 5.48 6.59
C GLY A 124 23.08 4.99 7.09
N VAL A 125 23.73 4.13 6.31
CA VAL A 125 25.15 3.84 6.58
C VAL A 125 25.87 5.11 6.15
N GLU A 126 26.21 5.95 7.12
CA GLU A 126 27.10 7.07 6.87
C GLU A 126 28.51 6.50 6.75
N PHE A 127 29.06 6.57 5.54
CA PHE A 127 30.43 6.13 5.31
C PHE A 127 31.35 7.32 5.58
N HIS A 128 31.98 7.33 6.75
CA HIS A 128 33.01 8.32 7.06
C HIS A 128 34.32 7.93 6.36
N TYR A 129 34.62 8.60 5.24
CA TYR A 129 35.86 8.42 4.51
C TYR A 129 36.91 9.44 4.97
N GLY A 130 38.03 8.95 5.49
CA GLY A 130 39.25 9.74 5.63
C GLY A 130 40.02 9.82 4.30
N ALA A 131 40.06 8.71 3.54
CA ALA A 131 40.57 8.68 2.17
C ALA A 131 39.99 7.51 1.38
N GLN A 132 39.68 7.74 0.09
CA GLN A 132 39.38 6.67 -0.86
C GLN A 132 40.42 6.70 -1.97
N VAL A 133 41.17 5.62 -2.09
CA VAL A 133 42.33 5.53 -2.96
C VAL A 133 42.19 4.34 -3.91
N GLY A 134 42.46 4.57 -5.19
CA GLY A 134 42.34 3.56 -6.23
C GLY A 134 43.49 2.55 -6.23
N GLU A 135 43.69 1.91 -7.38
CA GLU A 135 44.72 0.89 -7.62
C GLU A 135 46.16 1.39 -7.37
N GLY A 136 46.37 2.71 -7.44
CA GLY A 136 47.68 3.34 -7.19
C GLY A 136 48.14 3.26 -5.72
N GLY A 137 47.24 2.90 -4.81
CA GLY A 137 47.59 2.73 -3.40
C GLY A 137 47.84 4.04 -2.66
N ILE A 138 48.11 3.95 -1.36
CA ILE A 138 48.37 5.07 -0.47
C ILE A 138 49.78 4.99 0.12
N VAL A 139 50.49 6.11 0.09
CA VAL A 139 51.79 6.30 0.76
C VAL A 139 51.63 7.38 1.81
N MET A 140 51.96 7.05 3.06
CA MET A 140 51.89 7.96 4.21
C MET A 140 53.31 8.29 4.69
N ASP A 141 53.66 9.56 4.67
CA ASP A 141 54.96 10.04 5.17
C ASP A 141 55.01 10.06 6.71
N GLN A 142 56.20 10.32 7.26
CA GLN A 142 56.42 10.36 8.72
C GLN A 142 55.41 11.26 9.43
N ASN A 143 54.82 10.73 10.51
CA ASN A 143 53.80 11.41 11.32
C ASN A 143 52.53 11.86 10.57
N SER A 144 52.26 11.31 9.38
CA SER A 144 51.03 11.60 8.64
C SER A 144 49.82 10.99 9.34
N ARG A 145 48.71 11.74 9.42
CA ARG A 145 47.48 11.29 10.07
C ARG A 145 46.28 11.43 9.15
N VAL A 146 45.54 10.33 8.96
CA VAL A 146 44.27 10.35 8.23
C VAL A 146 43.11 10.32 9.22
N GLU A 147 42.28 11.35 9.16
CA GLU A 147 41.10 11.50 10.01
C GLU A 147 39.88 11.98 9.24
N GLY A 148 38.70 11.69 9.79
CA GLY A 148 37.44 12.16 9.24
C GLY A 148 37.18 13.61 9.62
N GLY A 149 36.33 14.29 8.84
CA GLY A 149 35.88 15.64 9.16
C GLY A 149 35.14 15.69 10.50
N GLY A 150 35.35 16.76 11.26
CA GLY A 150 34.59 17.01 12.50
C GLY A 150 35.04 16.20 13.72
N GLY A 151 36.28 15.69 13.74
CA GLY A 151 36.83 14.94 14.89
C GLY A 151 36.35 13.49 14.99
N VAL A 152 35.76 12.96 13.91
CA VAL A 152 35.32 11.57 13.81
C VAL A 152 36.44 10.72 13.18
N PRO A 153 36.65 9.46 13.61
CA PRO A 153 37.52 8.51 12.92
C PRO A 153 37.21 8.42 11.41
N GLY A 154 38.24 8.59 10.58
CA GLY A 154 38.11 8.50 9.12
C GLY A 154 38.63 7.18 8.61
N ASN A 155 37.79 6.39 7.93
CA ASN A 155 38.19 5.12 7.34
C ASN A 155 38.97 5.35 6.04
N VAL A 156 39.97 4.51 5.77
CA VAL A 156 40.72 4.51 4.52
C VAL A 156 40.40 3.26 3.73
N TYR A 157 39.99 3.44 2.47
CA TYR A 157 39.77 2.35 1.53
C TYR A 157 40.77 2.46 0.38
N SER A 158 41.64 1.47 0.23
CA SER A 158 42.64 1.41 -0.85
C SER A 158 42.41 0.20 -1.73
N ASN A 159 42.35 0.37 -3.06
CA ASN A 159 42.41 -0.76 -3.98
C ASN A 159 43.85 -1.13 -4.40
N GLY A 160 44.85 -0.36 -3.95
CA GLY A 160 46.27 -0.59 -4.20
C GLY A 160 47.06 -0.83 -2.92
N SER A 161 48.39 -0.90 -3.04
CA SER A 161 49.30 -1.07 -1.90
C SER A 161 49.15 0.05 -0.87
N ALA A 162 49.53 -0.25 0.37
CA ALA A 162 49.51 0.72 1.46
C ALA A 162 50.87 0.72 2.15
N THR A 163 51.55 1.86 2.15
CA THR A 163 52.83 2.04 2.84
C THR A 163 52.78 3.25 3.75
N GLY A 164 53.36 3.12 4.94
CA GLY A 164 53.42 4.20 5.92
C GLY A 164 54.79 4.27 6.58
N GLN A 165 55.33 5.47 6.75
CA GLN A 165 56.55 5.70 7.51
C GLN A 165 56.25 5.78 9.03
N SER A 166 57.31 5.93 9.84
CA SER A 166 57.21 6.01 11.30
C SER A 166 56.23 7.09 11.77
N GLY A 167 55.39 6.76 12.75
CA GLY A 167 54.40 7.67 13.34
C GLY A 167 53.13 7.88 12.50
N SER A 168 53.01 7.26 11.34
CA SER A 168 51.81 7.39 10.49
C SER A 168 50.60 6.69 11.13
N THR A 169 49.43 7.35 11.13
CA THR A 169 48.24 6.88 11.85
C THR A 169 46.96 7.07 11.06
N VAL A 170 46.13 6.03 10.97
CA VAL A 170 44.74 6.13 10.49
C VAL A 170 43.81 5.99 11.68
N THR A 171 42.90 6.95 11.82
CA THR A 171 42.02 7.03 12.99
C THR A 171 40.85 6.06 12.92
N GLY A 172 40.40 5.70 11.72
CA GLY A 172 39.34 4.70 11.48
C GLY A 172 39.86 3.38 10.93
N ASP A 173 38.96 2.61 10.33
CA ASP A 173 39.28 1.32 9.69
C ASP A 173 40.15 1.53 8.45
N PHE A 174 41.21 0.73 8.30
CA PHE A 174 42.05 0.70 7.10
C PHE A 174 41.79 -0.58 6.30
N ILE A 175 41.16 -0.46 5.14
CA ILE A 175 40.71 -1.59 4.32
C ILE A 175 41.43 -1.54 2.98
N VAL A 176 42.23 -2.57 2.70
CA VAL A 176 42.91 -2.75 1.41
C VAL A 176 42.23 -3.88 0.63
N SER A 177 41.90 -3.63 -0.64
CA SER A 177 41.39 -4.64 -1.56
C SER A 177 42.23 -4.66 -2.83
N THR A 178 43.31 -5.45 -2.84
CA THR A 178 44.24 -5.58 -3.98
C THR A 178 43.69 -6.43 -5.14
N ARG A 179 42.47 -6.97 -5.04
CA ARG A 179 41.76 -7.70 -6.11
C ARG A 179 40.24 -7.53 -5.99
N PRO A 180 39.49 -7.41 -7.12
CA PRO A 180 38.02 -7.26 -7.12
C PRO A 180 37.23 -8.39 -6.43
N ARG A 181 37.86 -9.54 -6.13
CA ARG A 181 37.21 -10.73 -5.56
C ARG A 181 37.08 -10.68 -4.04
N ASP A 182 37.83 -9.82 -3.35
CA ASP A 182 37.83 -9.74 -1.88
C ASP A 182 36.76 -8.82 -1.30
N LEU A 183 36.21 -7.90 -2.11
CA LEU A 183 35.07 -7.05 -1.72
C LEU A 183 33.81 -7.89 -1.43
N LEU A 184 33.59 -9.00 -2.17
CA LEU A 184 32.48 -9.90 -1.90
C LEU A 184 32.65 -10.65 -0.57
N PHE A 185 33.89 -10.96 -0.16
CA PHE A 185 34.18 -11.61 1.11
C PHE A 185 34.05 -10.61 2.27
N ALA A 186 34.57 -9.39 2.13
CA ALA A 186 34.47 -8.33 3.13
C ALA A 186 33.03 -7.83 3.36
N ILE A 187 32.22 -7.74 2.30
CA ILE A 187 30.78 -7.40 2.41
C ILE A 187 30.00 -8.56 3.05
N LYS A 188 30.36 -9.83 2.75
CA LYS A 188 29.72 -11.00 3.38
C LYS A 188 30.03 -11.13 4.87
N THR A 189 31.25 -10.83 5.32
CA THR A 189 31.58 -10.84 6.76
C THR A 189 30.85 -9.75 7.53
N LYS A 190 30.77 -8.51 6.99
CA LYS A 190 29.99 -7.43 7.62
C LYS A 190 28.47 -7.68 7.64
N LEU A 191 27.95 -8.56 6.77
CA LEU A 191 26.54 -8.99 6.77
C LEU A 191 26.24 -10.19 7.68
N GLN A 192 27.25 -10.97 8.09
CA GLN A 192 27.11 -12.13 8.99
C GLN A 192 27.07 -11.75 10.48
N ASP A 193 27.65 -10.61 10.87
CA ASP A 193 27.60 -10.10 12.25
C ASP A 193 26.25 -9.49 12.65
N LYS A 194 25.31 -9.34 11.71
CA LYS A 194 23.90 -9.08 12.06
C LYS A 194 23.20 -10.43 12.21
N PRO A 195 22.46 -10.68 13.31
CA PRO A 195 21.70 -11.91 13.48
C PRO A 195 20.52 -11.93 12.50
N ILE A 196 20.79 -12.31 11.25
CA ILE A 196 19.77 -12.58 10.24
C ILE A 196 19.20 -13.94 10.61
N ARG A 197 18.15 -13.92 11.44
CA ARG A 197 17.26 -15.08 11.60
C ARG A 197 16.71 -15.43 10.23
N ARG A 198 17.25 -16.52 9.66
CA ARG A 198 16.69 -17.26 8.52
C ARG A 198 15.22 -17.55 8.82
N LEU A 199 14.30 -16.78 8.24
CA LEU A 199 12.88 -17.07 8.31
C LEU A 199 12.61 -18.21 7.33
N ILE A 200 12.60 -19.44 7.85
CA ILE A 200 12.08 -20.60 7.16
C ILE A 200 10.61 -20.32 6.86
N LEU A 201 10.28 -20.21 5.59
CA LEU A 201 8.91 -20.07 5.10
C LEU A 201 8.16 -21.39 5.35
N HIS A 202 7.45 -21.51 6.48
CA HIS A 202 6.38 -22.50 6.61
C HIS A 202 5.07 -21.85 6.19
N LYS A 203 4.60 -22.21 5.00
CA LYS A 203 3.30 -21.80 4.48
C LYS A 203 2.23 -22.71 5.10
N VAL A 204 1.79 -22.39 6.32
CA VAL A 204 0.61 -23.00 6.94
C VAL A 204 -0.62 -22.31 6.39
N LEU A 205 -1.38 -23.04 5.58
CA LEU A 205 -2.66 -22.65 5.00
C LEU A 205 -3.77 -23.42 5.73
N LEU A 206 -4.28 -22.84 6.82
CA LEU A 206 -5.49 -23.21 7.56
C LEU A 206 -6.15 -21.86 7.92
N HIS A 207 -7.42 -21.54 7.71
CA HIS A 207 -8.70 -22.23 7.50
C HIS A 207 -9.58 -21.24 6.69
N ARG A 208 -10.60 -21.61 5.91
CA ARG A 208 -11.89 -22.15 6.35
C ARG A 208 -12.68 -22.60 5.12
N ARG A 209 -13.22 -23.82 5.16
CA ARG A 209 -14.67 -24.06 5.10
C ARG A 209 -14.95 -25.46 5.61
N ALA A 210 -15.48 -25.52 6.83
CA ALA A 210 -16.12 -26.67 7.41
C ALA A 210 -17.52 -26.79 6.81
N SER A 211 -17.81 -27.95 6.20
CA SER A 211 -19.14 -28.56 6.13
C SER A 211 -19.03 -29.81 5.26
N LEU A 212 -18.93 -30.99 5.86
CA LEU A 212 -19.57 -32.22 5.39
C LEU A 212 -19.19 -33.37 6.32
N TRP A 213 -20.14 -34.30 6.49
CA TRP A 213 -20.15 -35.47 7.39
C TRP A 213 -20.55 -35.12 8.84
N LEU A 214 -21.55 -35.73 9.48
CA LEU A 214 -22.23 -36.99 9.25
C LEU A 214 -23.51 -36.99 10.12
N ARG A 215 -24.68 -37.36 9.56
CA ARG A 215 -25.78 -37.93 10.34
C ARG A 215 -26.68 -38.76 9.42
N TRP A 216 -26.32 -40.02 9.29
CA TRP A 216 -27.29 -41.11 9.15
C TRP A 216 -27.70 -41.53 10.56
N VAL A 217 -29.00 -41.71 10.80
CA VAL A 217 -29.67 -42.69 11.70
C VAL A 217 -31.18 -42.35 11.78
N CYS A 218 -32.00 -43.35 11.43
CA CYS A 218 -33.42 -43.58 11.70
C CYS A 218 -34.47 -42.55 11.25
N ILE A 219 -35.26 -42.88 10.20
CA ILE A 219 -36.53 -43.64 10.22
C ILE A 219 -36.79 -44.12 8.78
#